data_AF-A0A3D1LMU7-F1
#
_entry.id   AF-A0A3D1LMU7-F1
#
_cell.length_a   1.000
_cell.length_b   1.000
_cell.length_c   1.000
_cell.angle_alpha   90.00
_cell.angle_beta   90.00
_cell.angle_gamma   90.00
#
_symmetry.space_group_name_H-M   'P 1'
#
loop_
_entity.id
_entity.type
_entity.pdbx_description
1 polymer ?
#
loop_
_entity_poly.entity_id
_entity_poly.type
_entity_poly.pdbx_seq_one_letter_code
_entity_poly.pdbx_strand_id
1 'polypeptide(L)'
;MAANRVVITGLGVFCGVGKNSAEFSSSLLNGNSGITALDLFDVSAFPSRIGCQIKGYDPLDYFDRRSARKLSRADQFGLIAAGEALQNSAVNGYYSPYEIGVSMGAGAAGMFQSEQWLRA
;
A
#
# COMPACT_ATOMS: atom_id res chain seq x y z
N MET A 1 33.87 1.10 15.13
CA MET A 1 32.84 0.04 15.32
C MET A 1 32.70 -0.69 13.99
N ALA A 2 32.64 -2.01 14.00
CA ALA A 2 32.27 -2.75 12.80
C ALA A 2 30.77 -2.52 12.52
N ALA A 3 30.39 -2.28 11.27
CA ALA A 3 29.00 -2.11 10.91
C ALA A 3 28.24 -3.43 11.14
N ASN A 4 27.06 -3.36 11.77
CA ASN A 4 26.18 -4.51 11.90
C ASN A 4 25.67 -4.93 10.52
N ARG A 5 25.58 -6.24 10.28
CA ARG A 5 24.96 -6.76 9.05
C ARG A 5 23.44 -6.54 9.12
N VAL A 6 22.88 -6.03 8.03
CA VAL A 6 21.43 -5.85 7.86
C VAL A 6 20.93 -6.84 6.82
N VAL A 7 19.80 -7.48 7.09
CA VAL A 7 19.16 -8.44 6.19
C VAL A 7 17.68 -8.11 6.05
N ILE A 8 17.08 -8.54 4.94
CA ILE A 8 15.64 -8.44 4.70
C ILE A 8 15.02 -9.76 5.13
N THR A 9 14.11 -9.72 6.10
CA THR A 9 13.43 -10.91 6.62
C THR A 9 11.97 -10.99 6.20
N GLY A 10 11.39 -9.89 5.73
CA GLY A 10 10.00 -9.83 5.29
C GLY A 10 9.79 -8.80 4.20
N LEU A 11 8.85 -9.10 3.29
CA LEU A 11 8.41 -8.20 2.23
C LEU A 11 6.88 -8.12 2.26
N GLY A 12 6.36 -6.96 1.86
CA GLY A 12 4.93 -6.76 1.69
C GLY A 12 4.64 -5.79 0.56
N VAL A 13 3.59 -6.06 -0.19
CA VAL A 13 3.24 -5.33 -1.41
C VAL A 13 1.73 -5.18 -1.51
N PHE A 14 1.28 -3.97 -1.82
CA PHE A 14 -0.11 -3.71 -2.15
C PHE A 14 -0.18 -2.73 -3.33
N CYS A 15 -0.39 -3.24 -4.54
CA CYS A 15 -0.38 -2.45 -5.78
C CYS A 15 -1.37 -2.98 -6.83
N GLY A 16 -1.49 -2.29 -7.97
CA GLY A 16 -2.51 -2.61 -8.98
C GLY A 16 -2.32 -3.95 -9.70
N VAL A 17 -1.17 -4.62 -9.55
CA VAL A 17 -0.88 -5.94 -10.14
C VAL A 17 -0.74 -7.05 -9.10
N GLY A 18 -0.93 -6.75 -7.82
CA GLY A 18 -0.87 -7.73 -6.75
C GLY A 18 -1.15 -7.10 -5.39
N LYS A 19 -2.02 -7.75 -4.59
CA LYS A 19 -2.39 -7.30 -3.24
C LYS A 19 -1.57 -7.98 -2.15
N ASN A 20 -0.57 -8.76 -2.54
CA ASN A 20 0.47 -9.33 -1.71
C ASN A 20 1.73 -9.58 -2.56
N SER A 21 2.85 -9.85 -1.90
CA SER A 21 4.16 -10.14 -2.50
C SER A 21 4.15 -11.33 -3.46
N ALA A 22 3.36 -12.38 -3.18
CA ALA A 22 3.27 -13.56 -4.04
C ALA A 22 2.55 -13.26 -5.37
N GLU A 23 1.39 -12.60 -5.30
CA GLU A 23 0.66 -12.12 -6.47
C GLU A 23 1.50 -11.13 -7.28
N PHE A 24 2.14 -10.17 -6.61
CA PHE A 24 3.01 -9.20 -7.27
C PHE A 24 4.16 -9.88 -8.01
N SER A 25 4.85 -10.83 -7.36
CA SER A 25 5.95 -11.58 -7.96
C SER A 25 5.48 -12.39 -9.17
N SER A 26 4.36 -13.10 -9.04
CA SER A 26 3.76 -13.84 -10.16
C SER A 26 3.41 -12.93 -11.34
N SER A 27 2.77 -11.78 -11.07
CA SER A 27 2.43 -10.80 -12.11
C SER A 27 3.66 -10.25 -12.81
N LEU A 28 4.72 -9.93 -12.05
CA LEU A 28 5.98 -9.42 -12.60
C LEU A 28 6.66 -10.45 -13.51
N LEU A 29 6.75 -11.71 -13.06
CA LEU A 29 7.39 -12.79 -13.81
C LEU A 29 6.63 -13.15 -15.09
N ASN A 30 5.31 -13.01 -15.09
CA ASN A 30 4.45 -13.28 -16.25
C ASN A 30 4.28 -12.06 -17.18
N GLY A 31 4.86 -10.90 -16.85
CA GLY A 31 4.71 -9.68 -17.65
C GLY A 31 3.28 -9.10 -17.63
N ASN A 32 2.51 -9.35 -16.58
CA ASN A 32 1.16 -8.84 -16.43
C ASN A 32 1.18 -7.32 -16.17
N SER A 33 0.47 -6.56 -17.00
CA SER A 33 0.31 -5.11 -16.83
C SER A 33 -0.95 -4.77 -16.05
N GLY A 34 -0.84 -3.89 -15.06
CA GLY A 34 -1.96 -3.32 -14.32
C GLY A 34 -2.53 -2.04 -14.94
N ILE A 35 -1.98 -1.59 -16.06
CA ILE A 35 -2.42 -0.37 -16.73
C ILE A 35 -3.76 -0.61 -17.42
N THR A 36 -4.76 0.16 -17.04
CA THR A 36 -6.15 0.04 -17.50
C THR A 36 -6.80 1.43 -17.50
N ALA A 37 -7.99 1.55 -18.10
CA ALA A 37 -8.84 2.72 -17.90
C ALA A 37 -9.04 3.00 -16.40
N LEU A 38 -8.95 4.28 -16.03
CA LEU A 38 -9.20 4.75 -14.67
C LEU A 38 -10.70 4.89 -14.41
N ASP A 39 -11.16 4.35 -13.28
CA ASP A 39 -12.57 4.41 -12.84
C ASP A 39 -12.74 4.91 -11.40
N LEU A 40 -11.64 5.32 -10.75
CA LEU A 40 -11.66 5.79 -9.36
C LEU A 40 -12.39 7.15 -9.20
N PHE A 41 -12.32 8.00 -10.21
CA PHE A 41 -12.98 9.30 -10.28
C PHE A 41 -13.18 9.68 -11.75
N ASP A 42 -13.96 10.74 -12.02
CA ASP A 42 -14.17 11.20 -13.38
C ASP A 42 -12.87 11.78 -13.97
N VAL A 43 -12.30 11.05 -14.93
CA VAL A 43 -11.09 11.44 -15.67
C VAL A 43 -11.41 12.12 -17.01
N SER A 44 -12.67 12.46 -17.28
CA SER A 44 -13.12 12.97 -18.59
C SER A 44 -12.43 14.25 -19.06
N ALA A 45 -11.98 15.09 -18.12
CA ALA A 45 -11.29 16.34 -18.38
C ALA A 45 -9.76 16.19 -18.55
N PHE A 46 -9.20 15.01 -18.27
CA PHE A 46 -7.75 14.80 -18.26
C PHE A 46 -7.23 14.32 -19.63
N PRO A 47 -6.00 14.72 -20.02
CA PRO A 47 -5.37 14.27 -21.26
C PRO A 47 -5.00 12.77 -21.23
N SER A 48 -4.77 12.19 -20.06
CA SER A 48 -4.60 10.75 -19.86
C SER A 48 -5.76 10.18 -19.06
N ARG A 49 -6.24 9.00 -19.46
CA ARG A 49 -7.39 8.29 -18.85
C ARG A 49 -7.05 6.86 -18.44
N ILE A 50 -5.77 6.51 -18.50
CA ILE A 50 -5.26 5.19 -18.14
C ILE A 50 -4.25 5.31 -17.00
N GLY A 51 -4.16 4.27 -16.18
CA GLY A 51 -3.19 4.19 -15.09
C GLY A 51 -3.25 2.83 -14.39
N CYS A 52 -2.36 2.63 -13.43
CA CYS A 52 -2.34 1.45 -12.59
C CYS A 52 -3.09 1.76 -11.28
N GLN A 53 -4.32 1.29 -11.16
CA GLN A 53 -5.13 1.46 -9.96
C GLN A 53 -5.34 0.11 -9.25
N ILE A 54 -5.40 0.16 -7.93
CA ILE A 54 -5.83 -1.01 -7.15
C ILE A 54 -7.34 -1.16 -7.30
N LYS A 55 -7.77 -2.22 -8.00
CA LYS A 55 -9.19 -2.56 -8.25
C LYS A 55 -9.78 -3.43 -7.13
N GLY A 56 -11.10 -3.30 -6.92
CA GLY A 56 -11.84 -4.09 -5.94
C GLY A 56 -11.25 -3.96 -4.54
N TYR A 57 -11.00 -2.72 -4.11
CA TYR A 57 -10.50 -2.40 -2.78
C TYR A 57 -11.63 -1.80 -1.95
N ASP A 58 -11.99 -2.48 -0.86
CA ASP A 58 -12.85 -1.95 0.19
C ASP A 58 -12.01 -1.77 1.47
N PRO A 59 -11.89 -0.55 2.04
CA PRO A 59 -11.21 -0.33 3.32
C PRO A 59 -11.75 -1.20 4.46
N LEU A 60 -13.04 -1.56 4.44
CA LEU A 60 -13.67 -2.32 5.52
C LEU A 60 -13.27 -3.81 5.55
N ASP A 61 -12.62 -4.30 4.49
CA ASP A 61 -12.01 -5.64 4.50
C ASP A 61 -10.75 -5.70 5.38
N TYR A 62 -10.14 -4.55 5.68
CA TYR A 62 -8.83 -4.46 6.36
C TYR A 62 -8.87 -3.65 7.66
N PHE A 63 -9.79 -2.70 7.77
CA PHE A 63 -9.84 -1.75 8.88
C PHE A 63 -11.26 -1.63 9.43
N ASP A 64 -11.37 -1.40 10.74
CA ASP A 64 -12.63 -0.96 11.31
C ASP A 64 -13.08 0.39 10.73
N ARG A 65 -14.38 0.69 10.81
CA ARG A 65 -14.96 1.93 10.26
C ARG A 65 -14.30 3.21 10.79
N ARG A 66 -13.86 3.23 12.06
CA ARG A 66 -13.24 4.42 12.69
C ARG A 66 -11.85 4.64 12.11
N SER A 67 -11.07 3.58 11.94
CA SER A 67 -9.73 3.59 11.37
C SER A 67 -9.77 3.92 9.87
N ALA A 68 -10.65 3.25 9.11
CA ALA A 68 -10.85 3.51 7.68
C ALA A 68 -11.19 4.97 7.36
N ARG A 69 -11.96 5.64 8.24
CA ARG A 69 -12.34 7.05 8.06
C ARG A 69 -11.18 8.04 8.30
N LYS A 70 -10.19 7.67 9.11
CA LYS A 70 -9.09 8.56 9.50
C LYS A 70 -7.88 8.47 8.56
N LEU A 71 -7.70 7.31 7.94
CA LEU A 71 -6.55 7.00 7.11
C LEU A 71 -6.83 7.40 5.67
N SER A 72 -5.87 8.06 5.01
CA SER A 72 -5.93 8.24 3.56
C SER A 72 -5.76 6.89 2.85
N ARG A 73 -6.07 6.84 1.54
CA ARG A 73 -5.90 5.61 0.76
C ARG A 73 -4.44 5.16 0.75
N ALA A 74 -3.51 6.13 0.69
CA ALA A 74 -2.09 5.87 0.74
C ALA A 74 -1.66 5.29 2.10
N ASP A 75 -2.18 5.83 3.22
CA ASP A 75 -1.91 5.30 4.56
C ASP A 75 -2.41 3.86 4.69
N GLN A 76 -3.63 3.61 4.21
CA GLN A 76 -4.24 2.29 4.23
C GLN A 76 -3.39 1.27 3.46
N PHE A 77 -2.94 1.60 2.25
CA PHE A 77 -2.10 0.71 1.45
C PHE A 77 -0.74 0.47 2.11
N GLY A 78 -0.12 1.51 2.66
CA GLY A 78 1.15 1.38 3.40
C GLY A 78 1.02 0.46 4.61
N LEU A 79 -0.06 0.60 5.39
CA LEU A 79 -0.33 -0.25 6.55
C LEU A 79 -0.63 -1.70 6.17
N ILE A 80 -1.37 -1.95 5.09
CA ILE A 80 -1.62 -3.31 4.59
C ILE A 80 -0.31 -3.97 4.17
N ALA A 81 0.51 -3.29 3.38
CA ALA A 81 1.81 -3.80 2.94
C ALA A 81 2.77 -4.02 4.12
N ALA A 82 2.81 -3.10 5.09
CA ALA A 82 3.60 -3.27 6.31
C ALA A 82 3.13 -4.48 7.14
N GLY A 83 1.81 -4.71 7.22
CA GLY A 83 1.22 -5.87 7.86
C GLY A 83 1.68 -7.18 7.22
N GLU A 84 1.66 -7.25 5.89
CA GLU A 84 2.19 -8.42 5.16
C GLU A 84 3.68 -8.64 5.45
N ALA A 85 4.50 -7.58 5.43
CA ALA A 85 5.94 -7.68 5.71
C ALA A 85 6.23 -8.20 7.13
N LEU A 86 5.44 -7.75 8.13
CA LEU A 86 5.55 -8.24 9.50
C LEU A 86 5.14 -9.70 9.63
N GLN A 87 4.09 -10.13 8.93
CA GLN A 87 3.68 -11.54 8.89
C GLN A 87 4.75 -12.40 8.20
N ASN A 88 5.28 -11.96 7.07
CA ASN A 88 6.28 -12.67 6.29
C ASN A 88 7.61 -12.84 7.05
N SER A 89 8.01 -11.84 7.84
CA SER A 89 9.20 -11.92 8.69
C SER A 89 9.01 -12.75 9.96
N ALA A 90 7.77 -13.10 10.30
CA ALA A 90 7.39 -13.77 11.54
C ALA A 90 7.97 -13.10 12.80
N VAL A 91 8.23 -11.80 12.77
CA VAL A 91 8.98 -11.09 13.83
C VAL A 91 8.11 -10.69 15.03
N ASN A 92 6.80 -10.85 14.91
CA ASN A 92 5.86 -10.38 15.91
C ASN A 92 6.04 -11.11 17.25
N GLY A 93 6.24 -10.36 18.33
CA GLY A 93 6.47 -10.89 19.67
C GLY A 93 7.91 -11.35 19.98
N TYR A 94 8.84 -11.26 19.02
CA TYR A 94 10.24 -11.65 19.24
C TYR A 94 11.11 -10.53 19.83
N TYR A 95 10.77 -9.28 19.56
CA TYR A 95 11.51 -8.10 20.03
C TYR A 95 10.63 -7.19 20.88
N SER A 96 11.27 -6.43 21.77
CA SER A 96 10.60 -5.35 22.47
C SER A 96 10.12 -4.29 21.47
N PRO A 97 8.95 -3.64 21.69
CA PRO A 97 8.52 -2.50 20.87
C PRO A 97 9.56 -1.37 20.80
N TYR A 98 10.42 -1.23 21.81
CA TYR A 98 11.50 -0.24 21.84
C TYR A 98 12.71 -0.60 20.97
N GLU A 99 12.75 -1.81 20.42
CA GLU A 99 13.79 -2.31 19.52
C GLU A 99 13.32 -2.33 18.05
N ILE A 100 12.05 -2.00 17.80
CA ILE A 100 11.45 -1.97 16.46
C ILE A 100 11.26 -0.51 16.03
N GLY A 101 11.98 -0.11 14.98
CA GLY A 101 11.84 1.18 14.35
C GLY A 101 10.92 1.13 13.12
N VAL A 102 10.25 2.24 12.83
CA VAL A 102 9.46 2.42 11.60
C VAL A 102 9.99 3.63 10.86
N SER A 103 10.30 3.46 9.57
CA SER A 103 10.63 4.54 8.65
C SER A 103 9.80 4.39 7.39
N MET A 104 8.84 5.28 7.20
CA MET A 104 7.93 5.27 6.05
C MET A 104 7.84 6.67 5.44
N GLY A 105 7.62 6.72 4.13
CA GLY A 105 7.47 7.97 3.39
C GLY A 105 6.46 7.83 2.27
N ALA A 106 5.79 8.94 1.94
CA ALA A 106 4.89 9.05 0.81
C ALA A 106 5.03 10.45 0.19
N GLY A 107 4.86 10.54 -1.14
CA GLY A 107 4.96 11.80 -1.87
C GLY A 107 3.67 12.61 -1.81
N ALA A 108 2.73 12.34 -2.74
CA ALA A 108 1.43 13.02 -2.79
C ALA A 108 0.42 12.49 -1.74
N ALA A 109 0.64 11.27 -1.23
CA ALA A 109 -0.10 10.64 -0.14
C ALA A 109 -1.62 10.89 -0.18
N GLY A 110 -2.15 11.66 0.78
CA GLY A 110 -3.57 11.95 0.95
C GLY A 110 -4.19 12.93 -0.04
N MET A 111 -3.52 13.26 -1.15
CA MET A 111 -4.03 14.19 -2.17
C MET A 111 -5.47 13.87 -2.61
N PHE A 112 -5.79 12.59 -2.83
CA PHE A 112 -7.14 12.18 -3.23
C PHE A 112 -8.20 12.52 -2.16
N GLN A 113 -7.92 12.22 -0.88
CA GLN A 113 -8.81 12.58 0.23
C GLN A 113 -8.94 14.09 0.40
N SER A 114 -7.83 14.83 0.28
CA SER A 114 -7.83 16.29 0.37
C SER A 114 -8.70 16.93 -0.72
N GLU A 115 -8.61 16.44 -1.96
CA GLU A 115 -9.45 16.91 -3.06
C GLU A 115 -10.94 16.60 -2.83
N GLN A 116 -11.26 15.41 -2.31
CA GLN A 116 -12.64 15.07 -1.97
C GLN A 116 -13.22 15.98 -0.89
N TRP A 117 -12.43 16.29 0.14
CA TRP A 117 -12.84 17.19 1.20
C TRP A 117 -13.10 18.61 0.70
N LEU A 118 -12.26 19.13 -0.20
CA LEU A 118 -12.43 20.47 -0.79
C LEU A 118 -13.63 20.60 -1.74
N ARG A 119 -14.10 19.48 -2.30
CA ARG A 119 -15.27 19.45 -3.20
C ARG A 119 -16.61 19.30 -2.45
N ALA A 120 -16.57 18.94 -1.17
CA ALA A 120 -17.74 18.76 -0.30
C ALA A 120 -18.12 20.08 0.40
#